data_AF-A0A7K4UE74-F1
#
_entry.id   AF-A0A7K4UE74-F1
#
_cell.length_a   1.000
_cell.length_b   1.000
_cell.length_c   1.000
_cell.angle_alpha   90.00
_cell.angle_beta   90.00
_cell.angle_gamma   90.00
#
_symmetry.space_group_name_H-M   'P 1'
#
loop_
_entity.id
_entity.type
_entity.pdbx_description
1 polymer ?
#
loop_
_entity_poly.entity_id
_entity_poly.type
_entity_poly.pdbx_seq_one_letter_code
_entity_poly.pdbx_strand_id
1 'polypeptide(L)'
;CQPCPAGTFSSTAGRGGCRMCRQCQGLFQYFKNCSSTSDAECTCKKGYRCGGVGCAYCTRSCGVGQESTRNGCQPCRYGTFNDQPGGSCKNWTMCPGNQVLEPGTPGKDVICKHASVNPTSVTTLPTT
;
A
#
# COMPACT_ATOMS: atom_id res chain seq x y z
N CYS A 1 -16.24 13.86 -35.87
CA CYS A 1 -15.17 13.55 -34.91
C CYS A 1 -14.41 12.32 -35.40
N GLN A 2 -13.08 12.37 -35.49
CA GLN A 2 -12.26 11.20 -35.82
C GLN A 2 -11.67 10.60 -34.53
N PRO A 3 -11.51 9.26 -34.44
CA PRO A 3 -10.83 8.64 -33.31
C PRO A 3 -9.35 9.01 -33.30
N CYS A 4 -8.76 9.03 -32.10
CA CYS A 4 -7.33 9.26 -31.96
C CYS A 4 -6.51 8.11 -32.58
N PRO A 5 -5.40 8.40 -33.28
CA PRO A 5 -4.52 7.39 -33.86
C PRO A 5 -3.85 6.53 -32.76
N ALA A 6 -3.35 5.36 -33.15
CA ALA A 6 -2.67 4.44 -32.24
C ALA A 6 -1.52 5.12 -31.50
N GLY A 7 -1.42 4.86 -30.19
CA GLY A 7 -0.43 5.51 -29.33
C GLY A 7 -0.83 6.92 -28.85
N THR A 8 -2.06 7.38 -29.14
CA THR A 8 -2.58 8.65 -28.66
C THR A 8 -4.00 8.53 -28.09
N PHE A 9 -4.40 9.49 -27.25
CA PHE A 9 -5.71 9.55 -26.60
C PHE A 9 -6.25 10.98 -26.50
N SER A 10 -7.57 11.14 -26.35
CA SER A 10 -8.18 12.39 -25.89
C SER A 10 -9.27 12.11 -24.86
N SER A 11 -9.10 12.64 -23.65
CA SER A 11 -10.10 12.54 -22.57
C SER A 11 -11.30 13.47 -22.76
N THR A 12 -11.24 14.38 -23.73
CA THR A 12 -12.30 15.37 -23.99
C THR A 12 -12.67 15.34 -25.46
N ALA A 13 -13.96 15.16 -25.73
CA ALA A 13 -14.50 15.20 -27.09
C ALA A 13 -14.34 16.60 -27.70
N GLY A 14 -14.06 16.67 -29.01
CA GLY A 14 -13.94 17.94 -29.73
C GLY A 14 -12.66 18.74 -29.42
N ARG A 15 -11.74 18.21 -28.61
CA ARG A 15 -10.42 18.81 -28.40
C ARG A 15 -9.64 18.78 -29.72
N GLY A 16 -8.97 19.89 -30.06
CA GLY A 16 -8.25 20.05 -31.33
C GLY A 16 -7.01 19.15 -31.52
N GLY A 17 -6.79 18.14 -30.68
CA GLY A 17 -5.66 17.23 -30.80
C GLY A 17 -5.61 16.11 -29.74
N CYS A 18 -5.02 14.98 -30.15
CA CYS A 18 -4.77 13.82 -29.30
C CYS A 18 -3.41 13.93 -28.60
N ARG A 19 -3.34 13.48 -27.36
CA ARG A 19 -2.13 13.44 -26.54
C ARG A 19 -1.44 12.09 -26.69
N MET A 20 -0.12 12.07 -26.61
CA MET A 20 0.65 10.82 -26.59
C MET A 20 0.31 10.01 -25.34
N CYS A 21 0.14 8.71 -25.50
CA CYS A 21 -0.04 7.78 -24.40
C CYS A 21 1.22 7.67 -23.54
N ARG A 22 1.05 7.61 -22.23
CA ARG A 22 2.11 7.25 -21.29
C ARG A 22 2.65 5.85 -21.61
N GLN A 23 3.98 5.72 -21.56
CA GLN A 23 4.66 4.44 -21.71
C GLN A 23 5.06 3.88 -20.35
N CYS A 24 4.70 2.64 -20.05
CA CYS A 24 5.09 1.95 -18.83
C CYS A 24 6.30 1.06 -19.09
N GLN A 25 7.51 1.58 -18.82
CA GLN A 25 8.80 0.90 -19.07
C GLN A 25 9.66 0.81 -17.80
N GLY A 26 10.74 0.03 -17.85
CA GLY A 26 11.68 -0.09 -16.71
C GLY A 26 11.06 -0.78 -15.49
N LEU A 27 10.94 -0.06 -14.38
CA LEU A 27 10.32 -0.54 -13.14
C LEU A 27 8.78 -0.50 -13.17
N PHE A 28 8.20 0.15 -14.18
CA PHE A 28 6.77 0.21 -14.37
C PHE A 28 6.26 -0.96 -15.20
N GLN A 29 4.98 -1.26 -15.04
CA GLN A 29 4.19 -2.18 -15.86
C GLN A 29 2.80 -1.57 -16.09
N TYR A 30 2.15 -1.93 -17.19
CA TYR A 30 0.79 -1.47 -17.48
C TYR A 30 -0.18 -2.05 -16.46
N PHE A 31 -0.89 -1.17 -15.76
CA PHE A 31 -2.09 -1.53 -15.00
C PHE A 31 -3.32 -1.45 -15.91
N LYS A 32 -3.38 -0.40 -16.73
CA LYS A 32 -4.37 -0.23 -17.79
C LYS A 32 -3.69 0.25 -19.06
N ASN A 33 -4.01 -0.38 -20.18
CA ASN A 33 -3.50 0.02 -21.49
C ASN A 33 -4.15 1.33 -21.94
N CYS A 34 -3.42 2.08 -22.77
CA CYS A 34 -3.97 3.28 -23.41
C CYS A 34 -5.11 2.92 -24.38
N SER A 35 -6.06 3.83 -24.54
CA SER A 35 -7.11 3.77 -25.56
C SER A 35 -7.23 5.12 -26.27
N SER A 36 -8.09 5.22 -27.30
CA SER A 36 -8.33 6.50 -27.98
C SER A 36 -8.96 7.58 -27.08
N THR A 37 -9.52 7.20 -25.93
CA THR A 37 -10.24 8.10 -25.01
C THR A 37 -9.61 8.22 -23.62
N SER A 38 -8.66 7.36 -23.27
CA SER A 38 -7.99 7.40 -21.96
C SER A 38 -6.51 7.07 -22.06
N ASP A 39 -5.70 7.78 -21.28
CA ASP A 39 -4.27 7.48 -21.14
C ASP A 39 -4.03 6.08 -20.56
N ALA A 40 -2.81 5.58 -20.72
CA ALA A 40 -2.35 4.40 -19.99
C ALA A 40 -2.15 4.71 -18.51
N GLU A 41 -2.48 3.74 -17.66
CA GLU A 41 -2.19 3.78 -16.24
C GLU A 41 -1.05 2.80 -15.93
N CYS A 42 0.02 3.31 -15.34
CA CYS A 42 1.18 2.51 -14.94
C CYS A 42 1.14 2.18 -13.46
N THR A 43 1.56 0.97 -13.12
CA THR A 43 1.88 0.54 -11.75
C THR A 43 3.33 0.05 -11.69
N CYS A 44 3.84 -0.22 -10.49
CA CYS A 44 5.17 -0.76 -10.29
C CYS A 44 5.19 -2.29 -10.39
N LYS A 45 6.31 -2.85 -10.88
CA LYS A 45 6.56 -4.30 -10.87
C LYS A 45 6.60 -4.85 -9.44
N LYS A 46 6.42 -6.16 -9.31
CA LYS A 46 6.50 -6.87 -8.00
C LYS A 46 7.78 -6.51 -7.25
N GLY A 47 7.66 -6.23 -5.96
CA GLY A 47 8.76 -5.77 -5.10
C GLY A 47 8.95 -4.26 -5.07
N TYR A 48 8.11 -3.51 -5.77
CA TYR A 48 8.07 -2.05 -5.75
C TYR A 48 6.64 -1.56 -5.49
N ARG A 49 6.54 -0.31 -5.04
CA ARG A 49 5.28 0.39 -4.79
C ARG A 49 5.30 1.78 -5.44
N CYS A 50 4.10 2.25 -5.80
CA CYS A 50 3.91 3.57 -6.37
C CYS A 50 4.20 4.68 -5.35
N GLY A 51 4.98 5.67 -5.78
CA GLY A 51 5.20 6.93 -5.06
C GLY A 51 4.78 8.12 -5.92
N GLY A 52 4.30 9.18 -5.26
CA GLY A 52 3.80 10.40 -5.92
C GLY A 52 2.43 10.24 -6.57
N VAL A 53 1.88 11.36 -7.06
CA VAL A 53 0.59 11.40 -7.75
C VAL A 53 0.67 10.60 -9.05
N GLY A 54 -0.29 9.71 -9.29
CA GLY A 54 -0.35 8.91 -10.52
C GLY A 54 0.81 7.93 -10.69
N CYS A 55 1.42 7.45 -9.59
CA CYS A 55 2.58 6.55 -9.63
C CYS A 55 3.74 7.15 -10.45
N ALA A 56 4.21 8.34 -10.05
CA ALA A 56 5.26 9.07 -10.76
C ALA A 56 6.62 8.35 -10.70
N TYR A 57 6.89 7.63 -9.61
CA TYR A 57 8.11 6.83 -9.43
C TYR A 57 7.84 5.54 -8.66
N CYS A 58 8.70 4.54 -8.86
CA CYS A 58 8.65 3.27 -8.14
C CYS A 58 9.69 3.25 -7.02
N THR A 59 9.25 3.00 -5.80
CA THR A 59 10.15 2.80 -4.64
C THR A 59 10.13 1.33 -4.26
N ARG A 60 11.26 0.80 -3.79
CA ARG A 60 11.35 -0.59 -3.32
C ARG A 60 10.36 -0.80 -2.17
N SER A 61 9.57 -1.87 -2.24
CA SER A 61 8.68 -2.26 -1.15
C SER A 61 9.52 -2.88 -0.03
N CYS A 62 9.30 -2.41 1.20
CA CYS A 62 10.01 -2.93 2.37
C CYS A 62 9.43 -4.27 2.80
N GLY A 63 10.27 -5.13 3.38
CA GLY A 63 9.84 -6.42 3.88
C GLY A 63 9.10 -6.34 5.22
N VAL A 64 8.68 -7.50 5.71
CA VAL A 64 8.21 -7.68 7.09
C VAL A 64 9.29 -7.15 8.05
N GLY A 65 8.83 -6.45 9.08
CA GLY A 65 9.66 -5.79 10.08
C GLY A 65 10.42 -4.57 9.63
N GLN A 66 10.09 -4.03 8.44
CA GLN A 66 10.61 -2.77 7.97
C GLN A 66 9.49 -1.84 7.52
N GLU A 67 9.75 -0.55 7.59
CA GLU A 67 8.94 0.49 6.97
C GLU A 67 9.77 1.33 6.01
N SER A 68 9.09 2.01 5.09
CA SER A 68 9.77 2.92 4.18
C SER A 68 9.85 4.30 4.79
N THR A 69 11.07 4.83 4.83
CA THR A 69 11.38 6.19 5.28
C THR A 69 11.95 7.01 4.13
N ARG A 70 12.32 8.27 4.39
CA ARG A 70 13.08 9.10 3.43
C ARG A 70 14.42 8.46 3.05
N ASN A 71 15.01 7.66 3.94
CA ASN A 71 16.30 6.99 3.74
C ASN A 71 16.16 5.57 3.18
N GLY A 72 14.97 5.22 2.65
CA GLY A 72 14.67 3.86 2.19
C GLY A 72 14.09 2.98 3.30
N CYS A 73 14.20 1.66 3.12
CA CYS A 73 13.66 0.71 4.07
C CYS A 73 14.48 0.70 5.36
N GLN A 74 13.79 0.88 6.48
CA GLN A 74 14.36 0.90 7.82
C GLN A 74 13.65 -0.13 8.68
N PRO A 75 14.36 -0.83 9.57
CA PRO A 75 13.73 -1.75 10.51
C PRO A 75 12.79 -1.00 11.46
N CYS A 76 11.72 -1.67 11.87
CA CYS A 76 10.84 -1.15 12.91
C CYS A 76 11.62 -0.91 14.20
N ARG A 77 11.36 0.23 14.83
CA ARG A 77 11.98 0.58 16.11
C ARG A 77 11.48 -0.35 17.20
N TYR A 78 12.27 -0.50 18.27
CA TYR A 78 11.82 -1.23 19.45
C TYR A 78 10.49 -0.68 19.97
N GLY A 79 9.56 -1.57 20.33
CA GLY A 79 8.19 -1.19 20.67
C GLY A 79 7.23 -1.15 19.47
N THR A 80 7.71 -1.42 18.26
CA THR A 80 6.87 -1.44 17.05
C THR A 80 7.11 -2.67 16.18
N PHE A 81 6.13 -3.01 15.35
CA PHE A 81 6.20 -4.11 14.39
C PHE A 81 5.51 -3.77 13.06
N ASN A 82 5.88 -4.48 12.00
CA ASN A 82 5.16 -4.52 10.73
C ASN A 82 5.11 -5.95 10.22
N ASP A 83 3.93 -6.55 10.23
CA ASP A 83 3.66 -7.94 9.80
C ASP A 83 3.38 -8.06 8.29
N GLN A 84 3.35 -6.94 7.56
CA GLN A 84 2.98 -6.91 6.14
C GLN A 84 4.08 -6.28 5.26
N PRO A 85 4.41 -6.87 4.10
CA PRO A 85 5.31 -6.24 3.15
C PRO A 85 4.73 -4.92 2.63
N GLY A 86 5.56 -3.88 2.56
CA GLY A 86 5.16 -2.55 2.13
C GLY A 86 4.32 -1.76 3.14
N GLY A 87 3.99 -2.36 4.29
CA GLY A 87 3.32 -1.71 5.42
C GLY A 87 4.19 -0.69 6.15
N SER A 88 3.65 -0.19 7.25
CA SER A 88 4.31 0.75 8.17
C SER A 88 4.38 0.14 9.56
N CYS A 89 5.36 0.55 10.37
CA CYS A 89 5.51 0.04 11.71
C CYS A 89 4.38 0.58 12.62
N LYS A 90 3.75 -0.32 13.38
CA LYS A 90 2.69 -0.06 14.35
C LYS A 90 3.20 -0.38 15.75
N ASN A 91 2.66 0.27 16.78
CA ASN A 91 3.04 -0.05 18.16
C ASN A 91 2.66 -1.48 18.52
N TRP A 92 3.49 -2.11 19.36
CA TRP A 92 3.14 -3.38 19.97
C TRP A 92 1.88 -3.27 20.84
N THR A 93 1.10 -4.33 20.88
CA THR A 93 -0.02 -4.49 21.81
C THR A 93 0.48 -4.45 23.25
N MET A 94 -0.17 -3.64 24.10
CA MET A 94 0.10 -3.58 25.53
C MET A 94 -0.72 -4.63 26.27
N CYS A 95 -0.05 -5.65 26.83
CA CYS A 95 -0.74 -6.70 27.56
C CYS A 95 -1.21 -6.23 28.96
N PRO A 96 -2.43 -6.59 29.38
CA PRO A 96 -2.92 -6.27 30.72
C PRO A 96 -2.02 -6.90 31.79
N GLY A 97 -1.66 -6.12 32.80
CA GLY A 97 -0.74 -6.56 33.86
C GLY A 97 0.65 -6.96 33.36
N ASN A 98 1.05 -6.52 32.16
CA ASN A 98 2.29 -6.90 31.49
C ASN A 98 2.43 -8.43 31.29
N GLN A 99 1.29 -9.14 31.16
CA GLN A 99 1.26 -10.59 31.02
C GLN A 99 1.50 -11.02 29.57
N VAL A 100 2.76 -10.92 29.15
CA VAL A 100 3.23 -11.34 27.83
C VAL A 100 3.41 -12.85 27.77
N LEU A 101 2.85 -13.47 26.73
CA LEU A 101 3.08 -14.87 26.36
C LEU A 101 4.25 -14.97 25.38
N GLU A 102 4.21 -14.19 24.28
CA GLU A 102 5.31 -14.09 23.33
C GLU A 102 5.73 -12.62 23.16
N PRO A 103 7.04 -12.31 23.25
CA PRO A 103 7.53 -10.96 23.05
C PRO A 103 7.36 -10.51 21.59
N GLY A 104 7.08 -9.22 21.42
CA GLY A 104 7.03 -8.60 20.11
C GLY A 104 8.40 -8.60 19.43
N THR A 105 8.39 -8.58 18.11
CA THR A 105 9.58 -8.44 17.27
C THR A 105 9.33 -7.34 16.24
N PRO A 106 10.33 -6.92 15.45
CA PRO A 106 10.04 -6.04 14.32
C PRO A 106 8.99 -6.63 13.36
N GLY A 107 8.95 -7.95 13.19
CA GLY A 107 8.03 -8.60 12.25
C GLY A 107 6.70 -9.09 12.83
N LYS A 108 6.50 -9.04 14.15
CA LYS A 108 5.35 -9.63 14.83
C LYS A 108 4.95 -8.82 16.06
N ASP A 109 3.65 -8.76 16.32
CA ASP A 109 3.13 -8.16 17.55
C ASP A 109 3.43 -9.02 18.79
N VAL A 110 3.28 -8.42 19.96
CA VAL A 110 3.24 -9.10 21.26
C VAL A 110 1.98 -9.97 21.34
N ILE A 111 2.12 -11.19 21.85
CA ILE A 111 0.98 -12.05 22.20
C ILE A 111 0.78 -12.04 23.71
N CYS A 112 -0.42 -11.73 24.18
CA CYS A 112 -0.78 -11.70 25.60
C CYS A 112 -1.27 -13.05 26.10
N LYS A 113 -1.02 -13.38 27.39
CA LYS A 113 -1.47 -14.64 28.01
C LYS A 113 -2.99 -14.77 28.06
N HIS A 114 -3.68 -13.64 28.27
CA HIS A 114 -5.13 -13.54 28.14
C HIS A 114 -5.42 -12.61 26.97
N ALA A 115 -6.41 -12.96 26.14
CA ALA A 115 -6.87 -12.07 25.09
C ALA A 115 -7.22 -10.72 25.73
N SER A 116 -6.60 -9.64 25.25
CA SER A 116 -7.03 -8.30 25.61
C SER A 116 -8.52 -8.21 25.27
N VAL A 117 -9.37 -8.15 26.29
CA VAL A 117 -10.80 -7.93 26.09
C VAL A 117 -10.91 -6.56 25.46
N ASN A 118 -11.08 -6.51 24.13
CA ASN A 118 -11.33 -5.27 23.44
C ASN A 118 -12.73 -4.80 23.90
N PRO A 119 -12.90 -3.60 24.47
CA PRO A 119 -14.20 -3.17 24.99
C PRO A 119 -15.28 -2.90 23.93
N THR A 120 -15.06 -3.25 22.65
CA THR A 120 -15.99 -2.96 21.55
C THR A 120 -16.86 -4.11 21.07
N SER A 121 -16.81 -5.29 21.70
CA SER A 121 -17.88 -6.28 21.53
C SER A 121 -18.79 -6.24 22.75
N VAL A 122 -19.65 -5.23 22.82
CA VAL A 122 -20.89 -5.32 23.60
C VAL A 122 -21.73 -6.40 22.93
N THR A 123 -21.55 -7.64 23.36
CA THR A 123 -22.51 -8.71 23.09
C THR A 123 -23.75 -8.38 23.91
N THR A 124 -24.76 -7.84 23.24
CA THR A 124 -26.10 -7.68 23.80
C THR A 124 -26.59 -9.06 24.23
N LEU A 125 -26.69 -9.26 25.53
CA LEU A 125 -27.33 -10.42 26.12
C LEU A 125 -28.85 -10.28 25.88
N PRO A 126 -29.54 -11.29 25.31
CA PRO A 126 -31.01 -11.28 25.29
C PRO A 126 -31.52 -11.59 26.69
N THR A 127 -32.28 -10.66 27.26
CA THR A 127 -33.03 -10.86 28.50
C THR A 127 -34.45 -11.33 28.15
N THR A 128 -34.73 -12.56 28.57
CA THR A 128 -36.01 -13.24 28.85
C THR A 128 -37.05 -13.37 27.74
#